data_AF-A0A242M445-F1
#
_entry.id   AF-A0A242M445-F1
#
_cell.length_a   1.000
_cell.length_b   1.000
_cell.length_c   1.000
_cell.angle_alpha   90.00
_cell.angle_beta   90.00
_cell.angle_gamma   90.00
#
_symmetry.space_group_name_H-M   'P 1'
#
loop_
_entity.id
_entity.type
_entity.pdbx_description
1 polymer ?
#
loop_
_entity_poly.entity_id
_entity_poly.type
_entity_poly.pdbx_seq_one_letter_code
_entity_poly.pdbx_strand_id
1 'polypeptide(L)' 'MVRYEDSVCTVYLGDPSGPRDELRKIATIAVSLANEMLELTRSGENELSIGGQNYRFVRSFSTVGVSAAIVFFAG' A
#
# COMPACT_ATOMS: atom_id res chain seq x y z
N MET A 1 -25.07 16.88 10.97
CA MET A 1 -24.48 15.54 10.84
C MET A 1 -23.61 15.53 9.60
N VAL A 2 -22.30 15.71 9.76
CA VAL A 2 -21.36 15.69 8.65
C VAL A 2 -21.10 14.23 8.33
N ARG A 3 -21.45 13.79 7.11
CA ARG A 3 -20.91 12.54 6.58
C ARG A 3 -19.42 12.80 6.39
N TYR A 4 -18.58 12.27 7.28
CA TYR A 4 -17.19 12.06 6.88
C TYR A 4 -17.28 11.09 5.71
N GLU A 5 -17.06 11.60 4.50
CA GLU A 5 -16.63 10.73 3.40
C GLU A 5 -15.50 9.87 3.98
N ASP A 6 -15.66 8.55 3.98
CA ASP A 6 -14.65 7.65 4.50
C ASP A 6 -13.33 8.03 3.83
N SER A 7 -12.35 8.51 4.61
CA SER A 7 -11.05 8.89 4.06
C SER A 7 -10.50 7.69 3.28
N VAL A 8 -10.01 7.94 2.06
CA VAL A 8 -9.53 6.88 1.17
C VAL A 8 -8.03 6.98 0.90
N CYS A 9 -7.38 5.83 0.75
CA CYS A 9 -6.02 5.70 0.23
C CYS A 9 -6.08 5.31 -1.24
N THR A 10 -5.29 6.00 -2.08
CA THR A 10 -5.12 5.59 -3.48
C THR A 10 -4.00 4.56 -3.58
N VAL A 11 -4.26 3.44 -4.26
CA VAL A 11 -3.28 2.39 -4.49
C VAL A 11 -2.71 2.54 -5.90
N TYR A 12 -1.38 2.54 -5.98
CA TYR A 12 -0.63 2.65 -7.22
C TYR A 12 0.20 1.38 -7.47
N LEU A 13 0.48 1.12 -8.74
CA LEU A 13 1.36 0.04 -9.19
C LEU A 13 2.44 0.63 -10.12
N GLY A 14 3.71 0.30 -9.85
CA GLY A 14 4.88 0.72 -10.62
C GLY A 14 6.13 0.79 -9.74
N ASP A 15 7.21 1.39 -10.26
CA ASP A 15 8.43 1.64 -9.50
C ASP A 15 8.27 2.92 -8.66
N PRO A 16 8.26 2.84 -7.31
CA PRO A 16 8.16 4.01 -6.45
C PRO A 16 9.41 4.91 -6.49
N SER A 17 10.52 4.44 -7.06
CA SER A 17 11.75 5.22 -7.26
C SER A 17 11.74 6.01 -8.57
N GLY A 18 10.82 5.67 -9.48
CA GLY A 18 10.63 6.32 -10.77
C GLY A 18 9.75 7.57 -10.70
N PRO A 19 9.46 8.20 -11.86
CA PRO A 19 8.56 9.33 -11.97
C PRO A 19 7.14 8.98 -11.49
N ARG A 20 6.49 9.91 -10.78
CA ARG A 20 5.15 9.70 -10.23
C ARG A 20 4.09 9.46 -11.32
N ASP A 21 4.26 10.05 -12.49
CA ASP A 21 3.35 9.90 -13.63
C ASP A 21 3.42 8.51 -14.28
N GLU A 22 4.48 7.74 -14.03
CA GLU A 22 4.57 6.34 -14.45
C GLU A 22 3.83 5.38 -13.50
N LEU A 23 3.45 5.84 -12.30
CA LEU A 23 2.66 5.05 -11.37
C LEU A 23 1.20 4.96 -11.81
N ARG A 24 0.74 3.74 -12.09
CA ARG A 24 -0.65 3.50 -12.48
C ARG A 24 -1.53 3.42 -11.23
N LYS A 25 -2.53 4.29 -11.11
CA LYS A 25 -3.61 4.14 -10.13
C LYS A 25 -4.39 2.87 -10.44
N ILE A 26 -4.42 1.91 -9.51
CA ILE A 26 -5.12 0.62 -9.68
C ILE A 26 -6.35 0.48 -8.79
N ALA A 27 -6.39 1.18 -7.65
CA ALA A 27 -7.53 1.09 -6.73
C ALA A 27 -7.65 2.32 -5.83
N THR A 28 -8.74 2.38 -5.09
CA THR A 28 -8.97 3.29 -3.97
C THR A 28 -9.57 2.46 -2.85
N ILE A 29 -8.96 2.47 -1.68
CA ILE A 29 -9.36 1.67 -0.52
C ILE A 29 -9.68 2.57 0.67
N ALA A 30 -10.54 2.12 1.57
CA ALA A 30 -10.80 2.84 2.81
C ALA A 30 -9.54 2.89 3.68
N VAL A 31 -9.35 3.99 4.43
CA VAL A 31 -8.25 4.13 5.39
C VAL A 31 -8.31 3.04 6.47
N SER A 32 -9.50 2.60 6.88
CA SER A 32 -9.67 1.48 7.82
C SER A 32 -9.00 0.20 7.30
N LEU A 33 -9.26 -0.17 6.04
CA LEU A 33 -8.63 -1.32 5.40
C LEU A 33 -7.11 -1.14 5.28
N ALA A 34 -6.64 0.05 4.92
CA ALA A 34 -5.21 0.33 4.86
C ALA A 34 -4.54 0.15 6.23
N ASN A 35 -5.18 0.61 7.32
CA ASN A 35 -4.68 0.42 8.67
C ASN A 35 -4.66 -1.05 9.08
N GLU A 36 -5.69 -1.83 8.76
CA GLU A 36 -5.69 -3.28 9.02
C GLU A 36 -4.53 -3.98 8.30
N MET A 37 -4.25 -3.61 7.04
CA MET A 37 -3.08 -4.13 6.32
C MET A 37 -1.76 -3.77 7.04
N LEU A 38 -1.67 -2.58 7.64
CA LEU A 38 -0.50 -2.15 8.38
C LEU A 38 -0.33 -2.89 9.72
N GLU A 39 -1.42 -3.24 10.40
CA GLU A 39 -1.38 -4.04 11.63
C GLU A 39 -1.03 -5.51 11.36
N LEU A 40 -1.49 -6.05 10.22
CA LEU A 40 -1.21 -7.43 9.80
C LEU A 40 0.17 -7.63 9.19
N THR A 41 0.92 -6.56 8.94
CA THR A 41 2.25 -6.62 8.33
C THR A 41 3.27 -5.86 9.16
N ARG A 42 4.56 -6.14 8.96
CA ARG A 42 5.68 -5.45 9.62
C ARG A 42 6.56 -4.77 8.58
N SER A 43 7.37 -3.81 9.02
CA SER A 43 8.42 -3.25 8.17
C SER A 43 9.47 -4.33 7.86
N GLY A 44 9.95 -4.38 6.62
CA GLY A 44 10.82 -5.46 6.14
C GLY A 44 10.02 -6.64 5.59
N GLU A 45 10.59 -7.85 5.72
CA GLU A 45 10.03 -9.08 5.17
C GLU A 45 8.73 -9.53 5.87
N ASN A 46 7.76 -9.92 5.05
CA ASN A 46 6.46 -10.46 5.44
C ASN A 46 6.17 -11.75 4.68
N GLU A 47 5.42 -12.65 5.33
CA GLU A 47 4.82 -13.83 4.71
C GLU A 47 3.35 -13.90 5.12
N LEU A 48 2.44 -14.04 4.15
CA LEU A 48 1.00 -14.17 4.38
C LEU A 48 0.40 -15.27 3.49
N SER A 49 -0.56 -16.02 4.03
CA SER A 49 -1.33 -16.99 3.24
C SER A 49 -2.70 -16.41 2.91
N ILE A 50 -3.01 -16.29 1.62
CA ILE A 50 -4.26 -15.73 1.12
C ILE A 50 -4.84 -16.71 0.10
N GLY A 51 -6.04 -17.24 0.36
CA GLY A 51 -6.68 -18.21 -0.52
C GLY A 51 -5.88 -19.50 -0.73
N GLY A 52 -5.07 -19.91 0.26
CA GLY A 52 -4.19 -21.08 0.16
C GLY A 52 -2.88 -20.83 -0.59
N GLN A 53 -2.66 -19.62 -1.11
CA GLN A 53 -1.40 -19.20 -1.72
C GLN A 53 -0.56 -18.43 -0.70
N ASN A 54 0.70 -18.81 -0.55
CA ASN A 54 1.65 -18.07 0.28
C ASN A 54 2.29 -16.94 -0.54
N TYR A 55 2.30 -15.74 0.03
CA TYR A 55 2.89 -14.54 -0.52
C TYR A 55 4.05 -14.09 0.35
N ARG A 56 5.19 -13.80 -0.28
CA ARG A 56 6.36 -13.19 0.35
C ARG A 56 6.61 -11.83 -0.26
N PHE A 57 6.75 -10.83 0.59
CA PHE A 57 6.94 -9.45 0.15
C PHE A 57 7.63 -8.64 1.24
N VAL A 58 8.19 -7.50 0.85
CA VAL A 58 8.74 -6.51 1.76
C VAL A 58 7.78 -5.33 1.86
N ARG A 59 7.56 -4.83 3.07
CA ARG A 59 6.91 -3.53 3.31
C ARG A 59 7.95 -2.51 3.72
N SER A 60 8.01 -1.39 3.00
CA SER A 60 8.89 -0.26 3.33
C SER A 60 8.14 1.06 3.33
N PHE A 61 8.80 2.09 3.86
CA PHE A 61 8.37 3.47 3.78
C PHE A 61 9.24 4.15 2.73
N SER A 62 8.62 4.91 1.83
CA SER A 62 9.32 5.68 0.80
C SER A 62 8.67 7.06 0.61
N THR A 63 9.31 7.91 -0.17
CA THR A 63 8.72 9.17 -0.65
C THR A 63 8.59 9.09 -2.16
N VAL A 64 7.37 9.25 -2.66
CA VAL A 64 7.06 9.29 -4.09
C VAL A 64 6.73 10.74 -4.46
N GLY A 65 7.64 11.38 -5.19
CA GLY A 65 7.58 12.83 -5.43
C GLY A 65 7.65 13.61 -4.11
N VAL A 66 6.54 14.22 -3.69
CA VAL A 66 6.42 14.98 -2.43
C VAL A 66 5.54 14.29 -1.39
N SER A 67 5.07 13.07 -1.67
CA SER A 67 4.13 12.33 -0.82
C SER A 67 4.83 11.14 -0.16
N ALA A 68 4.67 10.99 1.15
CA ALA A 68 5.05 9.77 1.84
C ALA A 68 4.16 8.60 1.36
N ALA A 69 4.76 7.43 1.18
CA ALA A 69 4.07 6.24 0.71
C ALA A 69 4.54 4.99 1.47
N ILE A 70 3.61 4.06 1.67
CA ILE A 70 3.91 2.68 2.05
C ILE A 70 4.05 1.88 0.78
N VAL A 71 5.16 1.16 0.64
CA VAL A 71 5.46 0.36 -0.54
C VAL A 71 5.46 -1.12 -0.16
N PHE A 72 4.78 -1.92 -0.96
CA PHE A 72 4.84 -3.38 -0.91
C PHE A 72 5.47 -3.88 -2.21
N PHE A 73 6.51 -4.71 -2.13
CA PHE A 73 7.18 -5.28 -3.29
C PHE A 73 7.58 -6.74 -3.04
N ALA A 74 7.63 -7.56 -4.10
CA ALA A 74 8.14 -8.92 -3.99
C ALA A 74 9.63 -8.88 -3.62
N GLY A 75 10.01 -9.64 -2.60
CA GLY A 75 11.41 -9.86 -2.22
C GLY A 75 12.12 -10.81 -3.18
#